data_AF-A0A6B2DQA3-F1
#
_entry.id   AF-A0A6B2DQA3-F1
#
_cell.length_a   1.000
_cell.length_b   1.000
_cell.length_c   1.000
_cell.angle_alpha   90.00
_cell.angle_beta   90.00
_cell.angle_gamma   90.00
#
_symmetry.space_group_name_H-M   'P 1'
#
loop_
_entity.id
_entity.type
_entity.pdbx_description
1 polymer ?
#
loop_
_entity_poly.entity_id
_entity_poly.type
_entity_poly.pdbx_seq_one_letter_code
_entity_poly.pdbx_strand_id
1 'polypeptide(L)'
;DRDPCWPRVAGQLTGRHQRPDLGAVQACASLAVAQAMRLLSPAAPAPPVWNATLEIDAYDGRIRHRGWPPHPRCGCGAEPPTSGDVGH
;
A
#
# COMPACT_ATOMS: atom_id res chain seq x y z
N ASP A 1 22.18 -3.19 4.73
CA ASP A 1 22.52 -1.84 4.29
C ASP A 1 21.81 -0.84 5.19
N ARG A 2 22.55 -0.18 6.08
CA ARG A 2 22.00 0.90 6.93
C ARG A 2 22.81 2.13 6.58
N ASP A 3 22.19 3.05 5.86
CA ASP A 3 22.80 4.33 5.55
C ASP A 3 23.05 5.10 6.86
N PRO A 4 24.31 5.44 7.21
CA PRO A 4 24.63 6.16 8.44
C PRO A 4 24.00 7.56 8.49
N CYS A 5 23.57 8.13 7.35
CA CYS A 5 22.87 9.41 7.31
C CYS A 5 21.38 9.30 7.66
N TRP A 6 20.81 8.09 7.67
CA TRP A 6 19.38 7.83 7.89
C TRP A 6 18.82 8.47 9.17
N PRO A 7 19.47 8.41 10.35
CA PRO A 7 18.95 9.03 11.56
C PRO A 7 18.75 10.55 11.43
N ARG A 8 19.67 11.23 10.73
CA ARG A 8 19.59 12.67 10.50
C ARG A 8 18.42 13.03 9.58
N VAL A 9 18.25 12.29 8.49
CA VAL A 9 17.14 12.49 7.55
C VAL A 9 15.80 12.17 8.22
N ALA A 10 15.71 11.08 8.97
CA ALA A 10 14.50 10.72 9.73
C ALA A 10 14.13 11.82 10.77
N GLY A 11 15.14 12.41 11.41
CA GLY A 11 14.97 13.57 12.30
C GLY A 11 14.38 14.81 11.60
N GLN A 12 14.67 15.00 10.31
CA GLN A 12 14.10 16.11 9.52
C GLN A 12 12.65 15.84 9.09
N LEU A 13 12.28 14.57 8.95
CA LEU A 13 10.94 14.14 8.55
C LEU A 13 9.97 14.03 9.73
N THR A 14 10.48 13.80 10.94
CA THR A 14 9.66 13.71 12.15
C THR A 14 8.99 15.05 12.43
N GLY A 15 7.65 15.05 12.48
CA GLY A 15 6.82 16.24 12.69
C GLY A 15 6.30 16.94 11.43
N ARG A 16 6.79 16.57 10.23
CA ARG A 16 6.25 17.06 8.95
C ARG A 16 5.18 16.11 8.42
N HIS A 17 4.05 16.04 9.12
CA HIS A 17 2.89 15.32 8.59
C HIS A 17 2.14 16.20 7.62
N GLN A 18 2.08 15.77 6.36
CA GLN A 18 1.05 16.25 5.44
C GLN A 18 -0.30 15.86 6.04
N ARG A 19 -1.16 16.84 6.35
CA ARG A 19 -2.51 16.58 6.81
C ARG A 19 -3.41 16.50 5.57
N PRO A 20 -3.88 15.29 5.18
CA PRO A 20 -4.78 15.17 4.05
C PRO A 20 -6.06 15.95 4.33
N ASP A 21 -6.66 16.53 3.28
CA ASP A 21 -8.00 17.10 3.37
C ASP A 21 -9.05 16.00 3.58
N LEU A 22 -10.27 16.40 3.92
CA LEU A 22 -11.35 15.46 4.21
C LEU A 22 -11.69 14.55 3.02
N GLY A 23 -11.64 15.08 1.80
CA GLY A 23 -11.94 14.33 0.59
C GLY A 23 -10.92 13.22 0.35
N ALA A 24 -9.64 13.53 0.50
CA ALA A 24 -8.56 12.54 0.42
C ALA A 24 -8.73 11.42 1.47
N VAL A 25 -9.07 11.78 2.72
CA VAL A 25 -9.32 10.79 3.78
C VAL A 25 -10.51 9.89 3.44
N GLN A 26 -11.62 10.46 2.99
CA GLN A 26 -12.84 9.72 2.65
C GLN A 26 -12.65 8.81 1.43
N ALA A 27 -11.90 9.26 0.42
CA ALA A 27 -11.56 8.46 -0.75
C ALA A 27 -10.71 7.24 -0.36
N CYS A 28 -9.66 7.46 0.43
CA CYS A 28 -8.82 6.38 0.95
C CYS A 28 -9.61 5.40 1.82
N ALA A 29 -10.46 5.89 2.73
CA ALA A 29 -11.28 5.04 3.58
C ALA A 29 -12.27 4.19 2.77
N SER A 30 -12.96 4.80 1.81
CA SER A 30 -13.89 4.11 0.91
C SER A 30 -13.20 3.01 0.10
N LEU A 31 -12.02 3.32 -0.48
CA LEU A 31 -11.24 2.34 -1.22
C LEU A 31 -10.76 1.20 -0.32
N ALA A 32 -10.28 1.52 0.89
CA ALA A 32 -9.86 0.51 1.85
C ALA A 32 -11.00 -0.45 2.23
N VAL A 33 -12.20 0.08 2.50
CA VAL A 33 -13.39 -0.74 2.77
C VAL A 33 -13.74 -1.61 1.56
N ALA A 34 -13.72 -1.05 0.34
CA ALA A 34 -14.01 -1.82 -0.87
C ALA A 34 -13.02 -2.99 -1.08
N GLN A 35 -11.74 -2.80 -0.77
CA GLN A 35 -10.74 -3.87 -0.81
C GLN A 35 -10.94 -4.89 0.31
N ALA A 36 -11.26 -4.44 1.52
CA ALA A 36 -11.50 -5.33 2.66
C ALA A 36 -12.72 -6.24 2.42
N MET A 37 -13.79 -5.70 1.83
CA MET A 37 -14.99 -6.48 1.50
C MET A 37 -14.72 -7.60 0.48
N ARG A 38 -13.70 -7.48 -0.38
CA ARG A 38 -13.31 -8.55 -1.30
C ARG A 38 -12.79 -9.79 -0.57
N LEU A 39 -12.16 -9.62 0.60
CA LEU A 39 -11.71 -10.74 1.45
C LEU A 39 -12.88 -11.58 1.97
N LEU A 40 -14.07 -10.98 2.07
CA LEU A 40 -15.28 -11.65 2.56
C LEU A 40 -16.07 -12.31 1.43
N SER A 41 -15.65 -12.14 0.16
CA SER A 41 -16.34 -12.69 -1.00
C SER A 41 -15.65 -13.99 -1.46
N PRO A 42 -16.29 -15.16 -1.32
CA PRO A 42 -15.67 -16.45 -1.61
C PRO A 42 -15.26 -16.66 -3.08
N ALA A 43 -15.87 -15.90 -4.00
CA ALA A 43 -15.66 -16.02 -5.44
C ALA A 43 -14.78 -14.90 -6.02
N ALA A 44 -14.33 -13.94 -5.20
CA ALA A 44 -13.50 -12.84 -5.66
C ALA A 44 -12.03 -13.28 -5.77
N PRO A 45 -11.29 -12.82 -6.80
CA PRO A 45 -9.84 -12.96 -6.79
C PRO A 45 -9.23 -12.19 -5.62
N ALA A 46 -7.96 -12.49 -5.30
CA ALA A 46 -7.23 -11.80 -4.25
C ALA A 46 -7.34 -10.26 -4.45
N PRO A 47 -7.58 -9.48 -3.37
CA PRO A 47 -7.67 -8.04 -3.48
C PRO A 47 -6.40 -7.44 -4.09
N PRO A 48 -6.50 -6.51 -5.05
CA PRO A 48 -5.34 -5.80 -5.59
C PRO A 48 -4.46 -5.09 -4.55
N VAL A 49 -4.96 -4.84 -3.34
CA VAL A 49 -4.17 -4.26 -2.24
C VAL A 49 -3.26 -5.28 -1.54
N TRP A 50 -3.39 -6.58 -1.84
CA TRP A 50 -2.55 -7.60 -1.22
C TRP A 50 -1.09 -7.39 -1.63
N ASN A 51 -0.19 -7.32 -0.64
CA ASN A 51 1.24 -7.05 -0.86
C ASN A 51 1.45 -5.79 -1.70
N ALA A 52 0.63 -4.75 -1.47
CA ALA A 52 0.65 -3.56 -2.28
C ALA A 52 0.14 -2.31 -1.56
N THR A 53 0.45 -1.16 -2.14
CA THR A 53 -0.18 0.12 -1.82
C THR A 53 -0.97 0.59 -3.03
N LEU A 54 -2.22 1.00 -2.81
CA LEU A 54 -3.01 1.72 -3.80
C LEU A 54 -2.93 3.22 -3.49
N GLU A 55 -2.51 4.01 -4.46
CA GLU A 55 -2.34 5.46 -4.35
C GLU A 55 -3.42 6.14 -5.20
N ILE A 56 -4.19 7.02 -4.59
CA ILE A 56 -5.22 7.83 -5.28
C ILE A 56 -4.59 9.15 -5.68
N ASP A 57 -4.54 9.42 -6.98
CA ASP A 57 -4.19 10.71 -7.54
C ASP A 57 -5.49 11.44 -7.93
N ALA A 58 -5.91 12.39 -7.09
CA ALA A 58 -7.12 13.16 -7.31
C ALA A 58 -6.96 14.25 -8.39
N TYR A 59 -5.72 14.63 -8.73
CA TYR A 59 -5.45 15.64 -9.75
C TYR A 59 -5.56 15.02 -11.15
N ASP A 60 -4.87 13.89 -11.36
CA ASP A 60 -4.90 13.16 -12.63
C ASP A 60 -6.11 12.21 -12.76
N GLY A 61 -6.86 12.00 -11.66
CA GLY A 61 -7.99 11.07 -11.62
C GLY A 61 -7.56 9.61 -11.80
N ARG A 62 -6.41 9.22 -11.23
CA ARG A 62 -5.79 7.90 -11.41
C ARG A 62 -5.67 7.15 -10.10
N ILE A 63 -5.66 5.82 -10.19
CA ILE A 63 -5.24 4.94 -9.09
C ILE A 63 -3.97 4.24 -9.54
N ARG A 64 -2.89 4.43 -8.78
CA ARG A 64 -1.62 3.73 -9.00
C ARG A 64 -1.53 2.54 -8.06
N HIS A 65 -1.07 1.42 -8.61
CA HIS A 65 -0.80 0.21 -7.85
C HIS A 65 0.71 0.06 -7.69
N ARG A 66 1.16 0.01 -6.43
CA ARG A 66 2.57 -0.20 -6.09
C ARG A 66 2.73 -1.50 -5.30
N GLY A 67 3.28 -2.52 -5.96
CA GLY A 67 3.56 -3.81 -5.34
C GLY A 67 4.74 -3.78 -4.35
N TRP A 68 4.64 -4.65 -3.35
CA TRP A 68 5.57 -4.86 -2.25
C TRP A 68 5.72 -6.37 -2.00
N PRO A 69 6.48 -7.08 -2.85
CA PRO A 69 6.72 -8.50 -2.62
C PRO A 69 7.40 -8.69 -1.25
N PRO A 70 7.06 -9.74 -0.49
CA PRO A 70 7.72 -10.06 0.76
C PRO A 70 9.23 -10.12 0.60
N HIS A 71 9.94 -9.44 1.49
CA HIS A 71 11.39 -9.45 1.46
C HIS A 71 11.92 -10.81 1.95
N PRO A 72 12.82 -11.52 1.23
CA PRO A 72 13.22 -12.89 1.55
C PRO A 72 13.84 -13.10 2.95
N ARG A 73 14.40 -12.03 3.53
CA ARG A 73 14.98 -12.05 4.88
C ARG A 73 14.05 -11.53 5.97
N CYS A 74 12.79 -11.22 5.65
CA CYS A 74 11.83 -10.73 6.63
C CYS A 74 11.24 -11.92 7.42
N GLY A 75 11.28 -11.85 8.75
CA GLY A 75 10.73 -12.89 9.62
C GLY A 75 9.22 -12.81 9.86
N CYS A 76 8.48 -11.98 9.09
CA CYS A 76 7.04 -11.77 9.32
C CYS A 76 6.15 -12.90 8.81
N GLY A 77 6.70 -13.88 8.08
CA GLY A 77 5.95 -15.02 7.54
C GLY A 77 5.10 -14.73 6.31
N ALA A 78 5.26 -13.57 5.66
CA ALA A 78 4.53 -13.24 4.44
C ALA A 78 5.01 -14.11 3.25
N GLU A 79 4.06 -14.74 2.57
CA GLU A 79 4.32 -15.66 1.46
C GLU A 79 4.56 -14.91 0.14
N PRO A 80 5.60 -15.24 -0.65
CA PRO A 80 5.86 -14.58 -1.93
C PRO A 80 4.68 -14.75 -2.89
N PRO A 81 4.38 -13.75 -3.74
CA PRO A 81 3.30 -13.89 -4.71
C PRO A 81 3.58 -15.06 -5.66
N THR A 82 2.61 -15.96 -5.78
CA THR A 82 2.61 -17.03 -6.79
C THR A 82 2.45 -16.42 -8.18
N SER A 83 3.16 -16.96 -9.18
CA SER A 83 3.30 -16.38 -10.52
C SER A 83 1.99 -16.13 -11.31
N GLY A 84 0.83 -16.54 -10.80
CA GLY A 84 -0.50 -16.27 -11.39
C GLY A 84 -1.18 -14.99 -10.92
N ASP A 85 -0.68 -14.30 -9.88
CA ASP A 85 -1.33 -13.11 -9.28
C ASP A 85 -0.92 -11.76 -9.92
N VAL A 86 0.09 -11.75 -10.79
CA VAL A 86 0.54 -10.53 -11.47
C VAL A 86 -0.33 -10.31 -12.71
N GLY A 87 -1.54 -9.80 -12.49
CA GLY A 87 -2.45 -9.42 -13.57
C GLY A 87 -1.85 -8.37 -14.52
N HIS A 88 -2.03 -8.61 -15.81
CA HIS A 88 -1.76 -7.71 -16.94
C HIS A 88 -2.66 -6.47 -16.91
#